data_AF-A0A357Y7N5-F1
#
_entry.id   AF-A0A357Y7N5-F1
#
_cell.length_a   1.000
_cell.length_b   1.000
_cell.length_c   1.000
_cell.angle_alpha   90.00
_cell.angle_beta   90.00
_cell.angle_gamma   90.00
#
_symmetry.space_group_name_H-M   'P 1'
#
loop_
_entity.id
_entity.type
_entity.pdbx_description
1 polymer ?
#
loop_
_entity_poly.entity_id
_entity_poly.type
_entity_poly.pdbx_seq_one_letter_code
_entity_poly.pdbx_strand_id
1 'polypeptide(L)'
;MNTEEYKKIDWNKLLRKDLGEYSLEVAKPNLDRIKSIFDEILNYPNLDQLSDNFKNQIQSQLNSLVQFANQIVNNFQNTSERQTWINNIKNKEFEVYQNLSNIYGYIKDFDPARDERLKDVIKKSEERIKKLNEDLSKTEALLQQAQKKAVQSEVMEYGNFFGNEAVKNERTAKINRWLMFGSVALTAVLSVIFLQNIKFVSSEEMTFFENVLQTINAQNILIKFVLLSLGGFLIAHFSKVHSTEKNLYNLNIQRQNALNSHKQILDSVVATESENEKEVRNAILLELTKAIFANHETGYLKGSKDNPGPASQIVEITKTLPK
;
A
#
# COMPACT_ATOMS: atom_id res chain seq x y z
N MET A 1 57.24 21.59 -5.74
CA MET A 1 56.98 22.02 -4.34
C MET A 1 56.93 20.75 -3.48
N ASN A 2 57.68 20.67 -2.37
CA ASN A 2 57.72 19.50 -1.49
C ASN A 2 56.57 19.58 -0.46
N THR A 3 55.41 19.03 -0.81
CA THR A 3 54.20 19.00 0.04
C THR A 3 54.16 17.78 0.98
N GLU A 4 55.07 16.82 0.79
CA GLU A 4 55.06 15.55 1.52
C GLU A 4 55.43 15.72 3.00
N GLU A 5 56.24 16.72 3.35
CA GLU A 5 56.56 17.03 4.74
C GLU A 5 55.40 17.69 5.48
N TYR A 6 54.62 18.53 4.79
CA TYR A 6 53.42 19.14 5.36
C TYR A 6 52.37 18.08 5.73
N LYS A 7 52.15 17.09 4.86
CA LYS A 7 51.21 15.98 5.12
C LYS A 7 51.59 15.12 6.33
N LYS A 8 52.87 15.13 6.72
CA LYS A 8 53.38 14.41 7.90
C LYS A 8 53.15 15.15 9.22
N ILE A 9 52.74 16.42 9.18
CA ILE A 9 52.41 17.19 10.38
C ILE A 9 51.16 16.60 11.03
N ASP A 10 51.33 16.04 12.23
CA ASP A 10 50.21 15.64 13.08
C ASP A 10 49.73 16.86 13.88
N TRP A 11 48.73 17.56 13.32
CA TRP A 11 48.13 18.76 13.90
C TRP A 11 47.58 18.54 15.32
N ASN A 12 47.13 17.33 15.66
CA ASN A 12 46.63 17.02 17.00
C ASN A 12 47.77 16.91 18.01
N LYS A 13 48.93 16.38 17.60
CA LYS A 13 50.13 16.33 18.45
C LYS A 13 50.68 17.72 18.77
N LEU A 14 50.44 18.73 17.93
CA LEU A 14 50.85 20.11 18.22
C LEU A 14 50.16 20.71 19.45
N LEU A 15 48.97 20.21 19.81
CA LEU A 15 48.26 20.65 21.01
C LEU A 15 48.89 20.12 22.29
N ARG A 16 49.78 19.12 22.19
CA ARG A 16 50.45 18.46 23.32
C ARG A 16 49.49 18.13 24.47
N LYS A 17 48.40 17.44 24.11
CA LYS A 17 47.36 16.99 25.05
C LYS A 17 47.90 16.03 26.12
N ASP A 18 49.02 15.39 25.85
CA ASP A 18 49.78 14.58 26.80
C ASP A 18 50.22 15.36 28.05
N LEU A 19 50.32 16.69 27.99
CA LEU A 19 50.73 17.55 29.10
C LEU A 19 49.57 18.03 30.00
N GLY A 20 48.34 17.54 29.80
CA GLY A 20 47.18 17.83 30.64
C GLY A 20 46.83 19.32 30.72
N GLU A 21 46.77 19.88 31.93
CA GLU A 21 46.44 21.30 32.17
C GLU A 21 47.44 22.28 31.50
N TYR A 22 48.64 21.80 31.18
CA TYR A 22 49.67 22.60 30.52
C TYR A 22 49.67 22.46 28.99
N SER A 23 48.69 21.75 28.44
CA SER A 23 48.49 21.63 26.99
C SER A 23 48.28 22.99 26.31
N LEU A 24 48.50 22.99 25.00
CA LEU A 24 48.31 24.15 24.12
C LEU A 24 46.90 24.19 23.51
N GLU A 25 45.92 23.53 24.13
CA GLU A 25 44.56 23.43 23.58
C GLU A 25 43.88 24.79 23.34
N VAL A 26 44.23 25.81 24.14
CA VAL A 26 43.76 27.19 23.95
C VAL A 26 44.20 27.79 22.60
N ALA A 27 45.33 27.34 22.04
CA ALA A 27 45.84 27.81 20.75
C ALA A 27 45.29 27.00 19.55
N LYS A 28 44.39 26.03 19.79
CA LYS A 28 43.78 25.21 18.73
C LYS A 28 43.12 26.04 17.62
N PRO A 29 42.33 27.09 17.89
CA PRO A 29 41.72 27.88 16.82
C PRO A 29 42.75 28.54 15.90
N ASN A 30 43.92 28.91 16.44
CA ASN A 30 45.02 29.50 15.66
C ASN A 30 45.64 28.44 14.73
N LEU A 31 45.90 27.24 15.24
CA LEU A 31 46.42 26.12 14.44
C LEU A 31 45.43 25.68 13.36
N ASP A 32 44.13 25.61 13.68
CA ASP A 32 43.09 25.26 12.72
C ASP A 32 43.02 26.27 11.56
N ARG A 33 43.19 27.57 11.84
CA ARG A 33 43.24 28.61 10.80
C ARG A 33 44.49 28.55 9.96
N ILE A 34 45.66 28.31 10.56
CA ILE A 34 46.90 28.06 9.81
C ILE A 34 46.70 26.88 8.85
N LYS A 35 46.15 25.77 9.36
CA LYS A 35 45.88 24.57 8.57
C LYS A 35 44.93 24.86 7.40
N SER A 36 43.83 25.56 7.63
CA SER A 36 42.86 25.90 6.58
C SER A 36 43.50 26.66 5.42
N ILE A 37 44.34 27.66 5.73
CA ILE A 37 45.04 28.47 4.71
C ILE A 37 45.95 27.58 3.86
N PHE A 38 46.76 26.72 4.48
CA PHE A 38 47.64 25.83 3.73
C PHE A 38 46.88 24.75 2.97
N ASP A 39 45.86 24.14 3.56
CA ASP A 39 45.04 23.12 2.89
C ASP A 39 44.34 23.72 1.66
N GLU A 40 43.81 24.93 1.74
CA GLU A 40 43.17 25.61 0.62
C GLU A 40 44.17 25.96 -0.50
N ILE A 41 45.36 26.44 -0.15
CA ILE A 41 46.43 26.75 -1.12
C ILE A 41 46.97 25.47 -1.77
N LEU A 42 47.25 24.43 -1.00
CA LEU A 42 47.85 23.19 -1.48
C LEU A 42 46.89 22.35 -2.32
N ASN A 43 45.59 22.41 -2.03
CA ASN A 43 44.57 21.73 -2.84
C ASN A 43 44.14 22.55 -4.06
N TYR A 44 44.76 23.71 -4.31
CA TYR A 44 44.48 24.50 -5.49
C TYR A 44 44.86 23.72 -6.77
N PRO A 45 43.91 23.43 -7.69
CA PRO A 45 44.18 22.56 -8.83
C PRO A 45 45.26 23.07 -9.78
N ASN A 46 45.45 24.39 -9.86
CA ASN A 46 46.41 25.03 -10.76
C ASN A 46 47.62 25.58 -9.99
N LEU A 47 47.97 24.96 -8.85
CA LEU A 47 49.13 25.32 -8.03
C LEU A 47 50.42 25.36 -8.85
N ASP A 48 50.56 24.45 -9.82
CA ASP A 48 51.70 24.38 -10.74
C ASP A 48 51.73 25.52 -11.79
N GLN A 49 50.63 26.25 -11.96
CA GLN A 49 50.54 27.38 -12.89
C GLN A 49 50.80 28.74 -12.22
N LEU A 50 50.95 28.76 -10.89
CA LEU A 50 51.33 29.97 -10.17
C LEU A 50 52.73 30.44 -10.60
N SER A 51 52.97 31.74 -10.47
CA SER A 51 54.30 32.31 -10.70
C SER A 51 55.34 31.66 -9.78
N ASP A 52 56.60 31.58 -10.24
CA ASP A 52 57.67 31.01 -9.43
C ASP A 52 57.87 31.77 -8.12
N ASN A 53 57.60 33.09 -8.11
CA ASN A 53 57.60 33.89 -6.88
C ASN A 53 56.58 33.38 -5.86
N PHE A 54 55.35 33.09 -6.28
CA PHE A 54 54.33 32.53 -5.38
C PHE A 54 54.67 31.12 -4.93
N LYS A 55 55.17 30.25 -5.82
CA LYS A 55 55.61 28.90 -5.45
C LYS A 55 56.74 28.93 -4.43
N ASN A 56 57.72 29.82 -4.62
CA ASN A 56 58.84 29.98 -3.69
C ASN A 56 58.38 30.51 -2.34
N GLN A 57 57.43 31.45 -2.31
CA GLN A 57 56.81 31.94 -1.08
C GLN A 57 56.05 30.83 -0.34
N ILE A 58 55.21 30.07 -1.04
CA ILE A 58 54.48 28.93 -0.45
C ILE A 58 55.48 27.90 0.10
N GLN A 59 56.50 27.53 -0.67
CA GLN A 59 57.52 26.57 -0.22
C GLN A 59 58.28 27.07 1.01
N SER A 60 58.66 28.34 1.04
CA SER A 60 59.35 28.95 2.19
C SER A 60 58.47 28.90 3.45
N GLN A 61 57.18 29.24 3.31
CA GLN A 61 56.23 29.20 4.42
C GLN A 61 55.92 27.78 4.88
N LEU A 62 55.83 26.82 3.97
CA LEU A 62 55.69 25.40 4.29
C LEU A 62 56.88 24.87 5.11
N ASN A 63 58.10 25.14 4.64
CA ASN A 63 59.31 24.70 5.34
C ASN A 63 59.39 25.31 6.75
N SER A 64 59.07 26.61 6.86
CA SER A 64 59.02 27.33 8.14
C SER A 64 57.95 26.75 9.08
N LEU A 65 56.78 26.36 8.56
CA LEU A 65 55.72 25.70 9.33
C LEU A 65 56.14 24.30 9.79
N VAL A 66 56.75 23.48 8.93
CA VAL A 66 57.23 22.14 9.28
C VAL A 66 58.28 22.22 10.40
N GLN A 67 59.23 23.15 10.29
CA GLN A 67 60.23 23.39 11.33
C GLN A 67 59.58 23.82 12.64
N PHE A 68 58.62 24.75 12.59
CA PHE A 68 57.89 25.21 13.77
C PHE A 68 57.09 24.09 14.44
N ALA A 69 56.40 23.26 13.66
CA ALA A 69 55.67 22.10 14.15
C ALA A 69 56.59 21.11 14.88
N ASN A 70 57.77 20.82 14.30
CA ASN A 70 58.77 19.96 14.93
C ASN A 70 59.33 20.57 16.23
N GLN A 71 59.52 21.89 16.28
CA GLN A 71 59.95 22.57 17.49
C GLN A 71 58.92 22.45 18.62
N ILE A 72 57.62 22.60 18.33
CA ILE A 72 56.55 22.38 19.33
C ILE A 72 56.61 20.95 19.87
N VAL A 73 56.69 19.95 18.99
CA VAL A 73 56.67 18.54 19.40
C VAL A 73 57.88 18.17 20.25
N ASN A 74 59.09 18.61 19.85
CA ASN A 74 60.33 18.18 20.48
C ASN A 74 60.70 19.02 21.72
N ASN A 75 60.43 20.32 21.70
CA ASN A 75 60.99 21.26 22.68
C ASN A 75 60.00 21.70 23.76
N PHE A 76 58.68 21.66 23.50
CA PHE A 76 57.71 22.05 24.51
C PHE A 76 57.52 20.92 25.54
N GLN A 77 58.24 20.97 26.67
CA GLN A 77 58.22 19.89 27.66
C GLN A 77 57.76 20.34 29.07
N ASN A 78 57.72 21.65 29.35
CA ASN A 78 57.48 22.17 30.70
C ASN A 78 56.49 23.35 30.75
N THR A 79 55.92 23.55 31.93
CA THR A 79 54.82 24.46 32.28
C THR A 79 55.20 25.93 32.20
N SER A 80 56.46 26.27 32.48
CA SER A 80 56.95 27.66 32.56
C SER A 80 56.99 28.40 31.21
N GLU A 81 56.98 27.68 30.09
CA GLU A 81 57.07 28.26 28.74
C GLU A 81 55.73 28.26 27.99
N ARG A 82 54.66 27.76 28.62
CA ARG A 82 53.36 27.57 27.96
C ARG A 82 52.85 28.83 27.28
N GLN A 83 52.90 29.97 27.97
CA GLN A 83 52.41 31.22 27.41
C GLN A 83 53.25 31.72 26.24
N THR A 84 54.56 31.48 26.28
CA THR A 84 55.50 31.79 25.19
C THR A 84 55.14 30.99 23.94
N TRP A 85 54.88 29.70 24.08
CA TRP A 85 54.47 28.85 22.94
C TRP A 85 53.11 29.23 22.37
N ILE A 86 52.13 29.57 23.22
CA ILE A 86 50.83 30.08 22.75
C ILE A 86 51.03 31.38 21.95
N ASN A 87 51.86 32.30 22.44
CA ASN A 87 52.16 33.54 21.74
C ASN A 87 52.91 33.27 20.42
N ASN A 88 53.82 32.31 20.39
CA ASN A 88 54.52 31.89 19.18
C ASN A 88 53.55 31.32 18.13
N ILE A 89 52.55 30.53 18.53
CA ILE A 89 51.52 30.02 17.62
C ILE A 89 50.68 31.17 17.05
N LYS A 90 50.29 32.14 17.88
CA LYS A 90 49.56 33.34 17.43
C LYS A 90 50.38 34.16 16.43
N ASN A 91 51.66 34.37 16.73
CA ASN A 91 52.58 35.07 15.84
C ASN A 91 52.78 34.30 14.54
N LYS A 92 52.83 32.97 14.60
CA LYS A 92 52.94 32.14 13.41
C LYS A 92 51.70 32.23 12.52
N GLU A 93 50.51 32.27 13.12
CA GLU A 93 49.28 32.52 12.37
C GLU A 93 49.33 33.86 11.64
N PHE A 94 49.73 34.91 12.35
CA PHE A 94 49.85 36.24 11.78
C PHE A 94 50.88 36.30 10.63
N GLU A 95 52.04 35.67 10.80
CA GLU A 95 53.08 35.53 9.77
C GLU A 95 52.54 34.83 8.53
N VAL A 96 51.87 33.68 8.71
CA VAL A 96 51.28 32.90 7.62
C VAL A 96 50.25 33.75 6.88
N TYR A 97 49.38 34.45 7.60
CA TYR A 97 48.39 35.33 7.00
C TYR A 97 49.03 36.46 6.19
N GLN A 98 50.01 37.18 6.76
CA GLN A 98 50.68 38.27 6.04
C GLN A 98 51.36 37.80 4.76
N ASN A 99 52.08 36.68 4.83
CA ASN A 99 52.88 36.19 3.73
C ASN A 99 52.08 35.50 2.63
N LEU A 100 50.94 34.88 2.98
CA LEU A 100 50.12 34.11 2.03
C LEU A 100 48.82 34.82 1.63
N SER A 101 48.44 35.94 2.26
CA SER A 101 47.17 36.65 1.99
C SER A 101 46.95 36.97 0.51
N ASN A 102 47.96 37.48 -0.18
CA ASN A 102 47.87 37.83 -1.59
C ASN A 102 47.67 36.60 -2.50
N ILE A 103 48.30 35.47 -2.15
CA ILE A 103 48.16 34.21 -2.87
C ILE A 103 46.78 33.61 -2.61
N TYR A 104 46.36 33.62 -1.34
CA TYR A 104 45.06 33.15 -0.90
C TYR A 104 43.92 33.93 -1.57
N GLY A 105 44.04 35.26 -1.63
CA GLY A 105 43.08 36.13 -2.35
C GLY A 105 43.06 35.84 -3.85
N TYR A 106 44.22 35.68 -4.49
CA TYR A 106 44.31 35.33 -5.91
C TYR A 106 43.59 34.00 -6.23
N ILE A 107 43.82 32.97 -5.42
CA ILE A 107 43.15 31.66 -5.57
C ILE A 107 41.63 31.78 -5.39
N LYS A 108 41.18 32.60 -4.44
CA LYS A 108 39.76 32.72 -4.09
C LYS A 108 38.97 33.56 -5.09
N ASP A 109 39.56 34.63 -5.58
CA ASP A 109 38.86 35.69 -6.32
C ASP A 109 39.13 35.69 -7.83
N PHE A 110 40.20 35.03 -8.30
CA PHE A 110 40.66 35.16 -9.70
C PHE A 110 40.74 33.85 -10.51
N ASP A 111 40.34 32.70 -9.97
CA ASP A 111 40.42 31.41 -10.70
C ASP A 111 39.44 31.33 -11.90
N PRO A 112 39.92 31.41 -13.16
CA PRO A 112 39.06 31.39 -14.35
C PRO A 112 38.38 30.02 -14.57
N ALA A 113 38.92 28.95 -13.98
CA ALA A 113 38.36 27.60 -14.10
C ALA A 113 37.12 27.38 -13.22
N ARG A 114 36.83 28.29 -12.29
CA ARG A 114 35.68 28.20 -11.38
C ARG A 114 34.35 28.42 -12.10
N ASP A 115 34.28 29.40 -12.99
CA ASP A 115 33.05 29.74 -13.71
C ASP A 115 32.62 28.64 -14.70
N GLU A 116 33.58 28.02 -15.37
CA GLU A 116 33.30 26.93 -16.32
C GLU A 116 32.84 25.65 -15.59
N ARG A 117 33.47 25.33 -14.45
CA ARG A 117 33.04 24.22 -13.58
C ARG A 117 31.66 24.47 -12.97
N LEU A 118 31.36 25.70 -12.57
CA LEU A 118 30.05 26.05 -12.03
C LEU A 118 28.96 25.88 -13.10
N LYS A 119 29.22 26.28 -14.35
CA LYS A 119 28.30 26.06 -15.47
C LYS A 119 28.07 24.58 -15.78
N ASP A 120 29.12 23.76 -15.77
CA ASP A 120 28.98 22.30 -15.98
C ASP A 120 28.18 21.63 -14.85
N VAL A 121 28.40 22.04 -13.60
CA VAL A 121 27.62 21.55 -12.44
C VAL A 121 26.15 21.96 -12.54
N ILE A 122 25.86 23.21 -12.93
CA ILE A 122 24.48 23.67 -13.13
C ILE A 122 23.81 22.85 -14.24
N LYS A 123 24.46 22.67 -15.39
CA LYS A 123 23.91 21.90 -16.51
C LYS A 123 23.63 20.45 -16.13
N LYS A 124 24.58 19.78 -15.46
CA LYS A 124 24.39 18.40 -14.94
C LYS A 124 23.27 18.32 -13.91
N SER A 125 23.10 19.37 -13.10
CA SER A 125 22.00 19.46 -12.13
C SER A 125 20.65 19.58 -12.85
N GLU A 126 20.53 20.45 -13.85
CA GLU A 126 19.32 20.61 -14.66
C GLU A 126 18.94 19.32 -15.39
N GLU A 127 19.91 18.62 -16.00
CA GLU A 127 19.67 17.32 -16.64
C GLU A 127 19.21 16.25 -15.65
N ARG A 128 19.77 16.23 -14.44
CA ARG A 128 19.34 15.33 -13.37
C ARG A 128 17.93 15.66 -12.89
N ILE A 129 17.61 16.93 -12.69
CA ILE A 129 16.26 17.38 -12.30
C ILE A 129 15.24 16.98 -13.38
N LYS A 130 15.57 17.15 -14.65
CA LYS A 130 14.69 16.74 -15.76
C LYS A 130 14.43 15.23 -15.75
N LYS A 131 15.47 14.40 -15.61
CA LYS A 131 15.32 12.94 -15.48
C LYS A 131 14.49 12.56 -14.26
N LEU A 132 14.71 13.23 -13.13
CA LEU A 132 13.99 12.97 -11.90
C LEU A 132 12.49 13.27 -12.03
N ASN A 133 12.14 14.35 -12.75
CA ASN A 133 10.76 14.68 -13.07
C ASN A 133 10.13 13.65 -14.04
N GLU A 134 10.87 13.19 -15.04
CA GLU A 134 10.41 12.13 -15.96
C GLU A 134 10.16 10.80 -15.22
N ASP A 135 11.06 10.43 -14.30
CA ASP A 135 10.95 9.21 -13.50
C ASP A 135 9.83 9.31 -12.45
N LEU A 136 9.62 10.49 -11.85
CA LEU A 136 8.46 10.77 -10.99
C LEU A 136 7.14 10.55 -11.77
N SER A 137 7.03 11.15 -12.95
CA SER A 137 5.82 11.01 -13.78
C SER A 137 5.54 9.54 -14.16
N LYS A 138 6.58 8.78 -14.52
CA LYS A 138 6.44 7.33 -14.79
C LYS A 138 6.02 6.56 -13.56
N THR A 139 6.58 6.89 -12.39
CA THR A 139 6.26 6.23 -11.12
C THR A 139 4.81 6.50 -10.72
N GLU A 140 4.34 7.72 -10.85
CA GLU A 140 2.93 8.09 -10.61
C GLU A 140 1.98 7.33 -11.55
N ALA A 141 2.32 7.22 -12.84
CA ALA A 141 1.53 6.46 -13.80
C ALA A 141 1.49 4.96 -13.44
N LEU A 142 2.61 4.37 -13.02
CA LEU A 142 2.68 2.98 -12.56
C LEU A 142 1.88 2.77 -11.28
N LEU A 143 1.95 3.70 -10.32
CA LEU A 143 1.19 3.66 -9.08
C LEU A 143 -0.32 3.68 -9.36
N GLN A 144 -0.78 4.56 -10.25
CA GLN A 144 -2.18 4.62 -10.67
C GLN A 144 -2.64 3.33 -11.36
N GLN A 145 -1.80 2.74 -12.21
CA GLN A 145 -2.11 1.46 -12.85
C GLN A 145 -2.17 0.31 -11.84
N ALA A 146 -1.24 0.28 -10.87
CA ALA A 146 -1.22 -0.71 -9.80
C ALA A 146 -2.48 -0.59 -8.92
N GLN A 147 -2.88 0.62 -8.53
CA GLN A 147 -4.11 0.88 -7.80
C GLN A 147 -5.34 0.42 -8.58
N LYS A 148 -5.44 0.77 -9.87
CA LYS A 148 -6.53 0.31 -10.74
C LYS A 148 -6.60 -1.21 -10.83
N LYS A 149 -5.46 -1.90 -10.94
CA LYS A 149 -5.39 -3.37 -10.97
C LYS A 149 -5.75 -4.00 -9.63
N ALA A 150 -5.35 -3.41 -8.51
CA ALA A 150 -5.69 -3.89 -7.18
C ALA A 150 -7.21 -3.84 -6.95
N VAL A 151 -7.84 -2.70 -7.26
CA VAL A 151 -9.30 -2.54 -7.18
C VAL A 151 -10.01 -3.52 -8.11
N GLN A 152 -9.51 -3.70 -9.34
CA GLN A 152 -10.07 -4.70 -10.27
C GLN A 152 -9.92 -6.14 -9.76
N SER A 153 -8.80 -6.46 -9.10
CA SER A 153 -8.56 -7.78 -8.51
C SER A 153 -9.53 -8.07 -7.39
N GLU A 154 -9.77 -7.11 -6.50
CA GLU A 154 -10.72 -7.25 -5.39
C GLU A 154 -12.16 -7.41 -5.89
N VAL A 155 -12.61 -6.58 -6.83
CA VAL A 155 -13.95 -6.71 -7.42
C VAL A 155 -14.13 -8.06 -8.13
N MET A 156 -13.10 -8.52 -8.83
CA MET A 156 -13.11 -9.83 -9.50
C MET A 156 -13.12 -10.99 -8.49
N GLU A 157 -12.45 -10.86 -7.35
CA GLU A 157 -12.48 -11.86 -6.27
C GLU A 157 -13.89 -11.97 -5.68
N TYR A 158 -14.54 -10.85 -5.35
CA TYR A 158 -15.94 -10.84 -4.91
C TYR A 158 -16.89 -11.39 -6.00
N GLY A 159 -16.68 -11.01 -7.27
CA GLY A 159 -17.45 -11.54 -8.39
C GLY A 159 -17.33 -13.06 -8.52
N ASN A 160 -16.12 -13.60 -8.37
CA ASN A 160 -15.86 -15.03 -8.38
C ASN A 160 -16.46 -15.74 -7.15
N PHE A 161 -16.41 -15.11 -5.97
CA PHE A 161 -17.04 -15.63 -4.76
C PHE A 161 -18.55 -15.82 -4.96
N PHE A 162 -19.26 -14.78 -5.43
CA PHE A 162 -20.69 -14.89 -5.71
C PHE A 162 -21.00 -15.87 -6.83
N GLY A 163 -20.18 -15.94 -7.88
CA GLY A 163 -20.33 -16.94 -8.94
C GLY A 163 -20.20 -18.37 -8.42
N ASN A 164 -19.20 -18.64 -7.58
CA ASN A 164 -19.00 -19.95 -6.96
C ASN A 164 -20.17 -20.32 -6.03
N GLU A 165 -20.67 -19.36 -5.25
CA GLU A 165 -21.81 -19.58 -4.38
C GLU A 165 -23.11 -19.80 -5.18
N ALA A 166 -23.28 -19.11 -6.32
CA ALA A 166 -24.38 -19.37 -7.23
C ALA A 166 -24.34 -20.83 -7.74
N VAL A 167 -23.19 -21.30 -8.23
CA VAL A 167 -23.04 -22.69 -8.72
C VAL A 167 -23.39 -23.72 -7.63
N LYS A 168 -22.97 -23.48 -6.38
CA LYS A 168 -23.35 -24.35 -5.25
C LYS A 168 -24.87 -24.36 -5.03
N ASN A 169 -25.50 -23.19 -4.95
CA ASN A 169 -26.95 -23.07 -4.76
C ASN A 169 -27.72 -23.72 -5.92
N GLU A 170 -27.24 -23.61 -7.16
CA GLU A 170 -27.84 -24.28 -8.32
C GLU A 170 -27.77 -25.81 -8.19
N ARG A 171 -26.62 -26.33 -7.75
CA ARG A 171 -26.43 -27.76 -7.53
C ARG A 171 -27.35 -28.27 -6.42
N THR A 172 -27.41 -27.57 -5.30
CA THR A 172 -28.30 -27.89 -4.17
C THR A 172 -29.76 -27.83 -4.59
N ALA A 173 -30.17 -26.80 -5.35
CA ALA A 173 -31.51 -26.70 -5.91
C ALA A 173 -31.85 -27.90 -6.81
N LYS A 174 -30.93 -28.31 -7.71
CA LYS A 174 -31.14 -29.49 -8.57
C LYS A 174 -31.33 -30.76 -7.74
N ILE A 175 -30.47 -30.99 -6.75
CA ILE A 175 -30.57 -32.16 -5.85
C ILE A 175 -31.92 -32.18 -5.14
N ASN A 176 -32.34 -31.06 -4.55
CA ASN A 176 -33.62 -30.94 -3.86
C ASN A 176 -34.82 -31.11 -4.79
N ARG A 177 -34.69 -30.72 -6.07
CA ARG A 177 -35.72 -30.99 -7.08
C ARG A 177 -35.91 -32.49 -7.31
N TRP A 178 -34.81 -33.23 -7.41
CA TRP A 178 -34.86 -34.69 -7.55
C TRP A 178 -35.42 -35.36 -6.29
N LEU A 179 -35.03 -34.90 -5.09
CA LEU A 179 -35.57 -35.40 -3.83
C LEU A 179 -37.08 -35.11 -3.69
N MET A 180 -37.54 -33.96 -4.15
CA MET A 180 -38.96 -33.62 -4.20
C MET A 180 -39.73 -34.57 -5.13
N PHE A 181 -39.22 -34.85 -6.35
CA PHE A 181 -39.89 -35.82 -7.23
C PHE A 181 -39.85 -37.23 -6.64
N GLY A 182 -38.76 -37.62 -5.98
CA GLY A 182 -38.66 -38.89 -5.26
C GLY A 182 -39.68 -39.00 -4.13
N SER A 183 -39.87 -37.95 -3.34
CA SER A 183 -40.86 -37.94 -2.24
C SER A 183 -42.29 -37.96 -2.77
N VAL A 184 -42.59 -37.27 -3.89
CA VAL A 184 -43.89 -37.37 -4.58
C VAL A 184 -44.14 -38.81 -5.05
N ALA A 185 -43.19 -39.42 -5.74
CA ALA A 185 -43.33 -40.80 -6.24
C ALA A 185 -43.53 -41.81 -5.09
N LEU A 186 -42.74 -41.70 -4.03
CA LEU A 186 -42.87 -42.56 -2.85
C LEU A 186 -44.24 -42.39 -2.16
N THR A 187 -44.68 -41.14 -1.98
CA THR A 187 -45.98 -40.83 -1.36
C THR A 187 -47.15 -41.32 -2.23
N ALA A 188 -47.02 -41.26 -3.55
CA ALA A 188 -48.00 -41.79 -4.49
C ALA A 188 -48.10 -43.32 -4.42
N VAL A 189 -46.96 -44.02 -4.40
CA VAL A 189 -46.93 -45.50 -4.25
C VAL A 189 -47.55 -45.92 -2.92
N LEU A 190 -47.19 -45.26 -1.82
CA LEU A 190 -47.79 -45.51 -0.51
C LEU A 190 -49.31 -45.26 -0.51
N SER A 191 -49.75 -44.17 -1.14
CA SER A 191 -51.18 -43.88 -1.32
C SER A 191 -51.93 -44.99 -2.07
N VAL A 192 -51.35 -45.51 -3.16
CA VAL A 192 -51.96 -46.60 -3.94
C VAL A 192 -52.04 -47.90 -3.11
N ILE A 193 -50.97 -48.25 -2.39
CA ILE A 193 -50.96 -49.40 -1.47
C ILE A 193 -52.03 -49.22 -0.38
N PHE A 194 -52.21 -48.00 0.14
CA PHE A 194 -53.26 -47.74 1.13
C PHE A 194 -54.66 -47.90 0.55
N LEU A 195 -54.92 -47.40 -0.66
CA LEU A 195 -56.23 -47.52 -1.32
C LEU A 195 -56.59 -48.98 -1.66
N GLN A 196 -55.63 -49.80 -2.09
CA GLN A 196 -55.88 -51.22 -2.42
C GLN A 196 -56.21 -52.09 -1.19
N ASN A 197 -55.75 -51.69 0.01
CA ASN A 197 -55.98 -52.43 1.25
C ASN A 197 -57.23 -51.99 2.01
N ILE A 198 -58.01 -51.02 1.51
CA ILE A 198 -59.29 -50.64 2.08
C ILE A 198 -60.38 -51.51 1.43
N LYS A 199 -60.66 -52.68 2.02
CA LYS A 199 -61.87 -53.44 1.69
C LYS A 199 -63.03 -52.86 2.49
N PHE A 200 -64.00 -52.25 1.80
CA PHE A 200 -65.30 -51.93 2.39
C PHE A 200 -66.09 -53.24 2.55
N VAL A 201 -66.11 -53.79 3.75
CA VAL A 201 -67.01 -54.89 4.10
C VAL A 201 -68.30 -54.26 4.64
N SER A 202 -69.44 -54.48 3.97
CA SER A 202 -70.74 -53.97 4.43
C SER A 202 -71.16 -54.69 5.71
N SER A 203 -71.72 -53.94 6.66
CA SER A 203 -71.82 -54.29 8.07
C SER A 203 -72.93 -55.28 8.44
N GLU A 204 -73.45 -56.08 7.52
CA GLU A 204 -74.67 -56.84 7.81
C GLU A 204 -74.41 -58.20 8.50
N GLU A 205 -73.21 -58.79 8.41
CA GLU A 205 -72.92 -60.08 9.08
C GLU A 205 -71.45 -60.23 9.50
N MET A 206 -70.94 -59.40 10.41
CA MET A 206 -69.57 -59.59 10.93
C MET A 206 -69.50 -60.49 12.17
N THR A 207 -68.71 -61.56 12.06
CA THR A 207 -68.33 -62.45 13.18
C THR A 207 -67.30 -61.80 14.11
N PHE A 208 -67.12 -62.32 15.34
CA PHE A 208 -66.13 -61.81 16.32
C PHE A 208 -64.71 -61.71 15.74
N PHE A 209 -64.33 -62.64 14.87
CA PHE A 209 -63.01 -62.65 14.21
C PHE A 209 -62.85 -61.52 13.18
N GLU A 210 -63.93 -61.13 12.50
CA GLU A 210 -63.94 -60.00 11.57
C GLU A 210 -63.84 -58.66 12.31
N ASN A 211 -64.47 -58.52 13.48
CA ASN A 211 -64.31 -57.35 14.34
C ASN A 211 -62.86 -57.19 14.87
N VAL A 212 -62.17 -58.29 15.22
CA VAL A 212 -60.76 -58.25 15.62
C VAL A 212 -59.86 -57.84 14.44
N LEU A 213 -60.07 -58.43 13.26
CA LEU A 213 -59.36 -58.05 12.03
C LEU A 213 -59.61 -56.60 11.62
N GLN A 214 -60.84 -56.11 11.79
CA GLN A 214 -61.21 -54.72 11.52
C GLN A 214 -60.57 -53.76 12.54
N THR A 215 -60.47 -54.14 13.81
CA THR A 215 -59.79 -53.36 14.85
C THR A 215 -58.27 -53.29 14.62
N ILE A 216 -57.64 -54.40 14.21
CA ILE A 216 -56.22 -54.43 13.82
C ILE A 216 -56.00 -53.56 12.56
N ASN A 217 -56.89 -53.64 11.57
CA ASN A 217 -56.84 -52.75 10.41
C ASN A 217 -57.04 -51.28 10.78
N ALA A 218 -57.92 -50.98 11.75
CA ALA A 218 -58.16 -49.64 12.26
C ALA A 218 -56.96 -49.09 13.05
N GLN A 219 -56.26 -49.92 13.84
CA GLN A 219 -55.01 -49.53 14.49
C GLN A 219 -53.90 -49.20 13.48
N ASN A 220 -53.89 -49.89 12.34
CA ASN A 220 -52.97 -49.57 11.25
C ASN A 220 -53.31 -48.22 10.56
N ILE A 221 -54.56 -47.76 10.55
CA ILE A 221 -54.97 -46.49 9.88
C ILE A 221 -54.16 -45.30 10.41
N LEU A 222 -53.91 -45.21 11.71
CA LEU A 222 -53.18 -44.10 12.32
C LEU A 222 -51.73 -44.04 11.79
N ILE A 223 -51.05 -45.18 11.74
CA ILE A 223 -49.70 -45.30 11.16
C ILE A 223 -49.69 -44.91 9.68
N LYS A 224 -50.72 -45.30 8.91
CA LYS A 224 -50.86 -44.94 7.49
C LYS A 224 -51.00 -43.43 7.29
N PHE A 225 -51.83 -42.77 8.09
CA PHE A 225 -51.98 -41.31 8.08
C PHE A 225 -50.70 -40.59 8.47
N VAL A 226 -49.96 -41.10 9.46
CA VAL A 226 -48.65 -40.54 9.85
C VAL A 226 -47.66 -40.64 8.69
N LEU A 227 -47.61 -41.77 7.98
CA LEU A 227 -46.72 -41.94 6.81
C LEU A 227 -47.10 -41.02 5.64
N LEU A 228 -48.40 -40.83 5.36
CA LEU A 228 -48.87 -39.88 4.35
C LEU A 228 -48.56 -38.43 4.73
N SER A 229 -48.77 -38.07 6.01
CA SER A 229 -48.44 -36.76 6.55
C SER A 229 -46.94 -36.47 6.46
N LEU A 230 -46.10 -37.46 6.78
CA LEU A 230 -44.65 -37.37 6.61
C LEU A 230 -44.25 -37.19 5.14
N GLY A 231 -44.89 -37.90 4.21
CA GLY A 231 -44.69 -37.72 2.77
C GLY A 231 -45.03 -36.29 2.31
N GLY A 232 -46.20 -35.78 2.72
CA GLY A 232 -46.61 -34.40 2.45
C GLY A 232 -45.64 -33.37 3.03
N PHE A 233 -45.16 -33.59 4.26
CA PHE A 233 -44.15 -32.76 4.89
C PHE A 233 -42.82 -32.75 4.10
N LEU A 234 -42.33 -33.91 3.66
CA LEU A 234 -41.11 -34.01 2.85
C LEU A 234 -41.25 -33.28 1.52
N ILE A 235 -42.38 -33.42 0.83
CA ILE A 235 -42.67 -32.68 -0.42
C ILE A 235 -42.63 -31.18 -0.16
N ALA A 236 -43.33 -30.70 0.87
CA ALA A 236 -43.36 -29.28 1.22
C ALA A 236 -41.97 -28.75 1.61
N HIS A 237 -41.19 -29.53 2.36
CA HIS A 237 -39.84 -29.18 2.77
C HIS A 237 -38.90 -29.04 1.57
N PHE A 238 -38.79 -30.07 0.72
CA PHE A 238 -37.89 -30.05 -0.44
C PHE A 238 -38.31 -29.00 -1.47
N SER A 239 -39.62 -28.77 -1.66
CA SER A 239 -40.13 -27.70 -2.52
C SER A 239 -39.73 -26.31 -2.01
N LYS A 240 -39.86 -26.07 -0.70
CA LYS A 240 -39.45 -24.81 -0.07
C LYS A 240 -37.95 -24.60 -0.20
N VAL A 241 -37.14 -25.60 0.15
CA VAL A 241 -35.67 -25.51 0.05
C VAL A 241 -35.24 -25.31 -1.41
N HIS A 242 -35.81 -26.04 -2.36
CA HIS A 242 -35.54 -25.82 -3.80
C HIS A 242 -35.80 -24.38 -4.22
N SER A 243 -36.93 -23.81 -3.81
CA SER A 243 -37.31 -22.44 -4.14
C SER A 243 -36.35 -21.41 -3.53
N THR A 244 -35.96 -21.62 -2.26
CA THR A 244 -34.97 -20.76 -1.57
C THR A 244 -33.60 -20.81 -2.25
N GLU A 245 -33.09 -22.00 -2.54
CA GLU A 245 -31.81 -22.21 -3.22
C GLU A 245 -31.80 -21.60 -4.63
N LYS A 246 -32.92 -21.72 -5.37
CA LYS A 246 -33.05 -21.11 -6.68
C LYS A 246 -33.08 -19.58 -6.61
N ASN A 247 -33.70 -19.02 -5.57
CA ASN A 247 -33.68 -17.58 -5.32
C ASN A 247 -32.26 -17.10 -4.97
N LEU A 248 -31.54 -17.81 -4.09
CA LEU A 248 -30.15 -17.51 -3.74
C LEU A 248 -29.21 -17.59 -4.95
N TYR A 249 -29.42 -18.58 -5.83
CA TYR A 249 -28.73 -18.66 -7.11
C TYR A 249 -28.92 -17.38 -7.94
N ASN A 250 -30.17 -16.96 -8.16
CA ASN A 250 -30.46 -15.77 -8.97
C ASN A 250 -29.85 -14.50 -8.35
N LEU A 251 -29.94 -14.34 -7.03
CA LEU A 251 -29.36 -13.21 -6.31
C LEU A 251 -27.84 -13.17 -6.47
N ASN A 252 -27.15 -14.30 -6.30
CA ASN A 252 -25.71 -14.35 -6.44
C ASN A 252 -25.23 -14.11 -7.88
N ILE A 253 -25.97 -14.57 -8.89
CA ILE A 253 -25.71 -14.23 -10.29
C ILE A 253 -25.91 -12.73 -10.55
N GLN A 254 -26.96 -12.13 -9.99
CA GLN A 254 -27.18 -10.68 -10.11
C GLN A 254 -26.03 -9.88 -9.48
N ARG A 255 -25.58 -10.27 -8.29
CA ARG A 255 -24.42 -9.67 -7.61
C ARG A 255 -23.14 -9.80 -8.44
N GLN A 256 -22.88 -10.99 -8.98
CA GLN A 256 -21.75 -11.23 -9.87
C GLN A 256 -21.81 -10.35 -11.12
N ASN A 257 -22.97 -10.25 -11.77
CA ASN A 257 -23.15 -9.43 -12.97
C ASN A 257 -23.01 -7.93 -12.67
N ALA A 258 -23.53 -7.46 -11.53
CA ALA A 258 -23.36 -6.09 -11.07
C ALA A 258 -21.87 -5.76 -10.84
N LEU A 259 -21.14 -6.62 -10.14
CA LEU A 259 -19.70 -6.45 -9.91
C LEU A 259 -18.88 -6.50 -11.22
N ASN A 260 -19.22 -7.38 -12.14
CA ASN A 260 -18.49 -7.48 -13.42
C ASN A 260 -18.77 -6.29 -14.35
N SER A 261 -19.99 -5.73 -14.29
CA SER A 261 -20.44 -4.68 -15.23
C SER A 261 -20.30 -3.27 -14.68
N HIS A 262 -20.01 -3.09 -13.37
CA HIS A 262 -20.02 -1.77 -12.72
C HIS A 262 -19.19 -0.72 -13.45
N LYS A 263 -17.97 -1.11 -13.86
CA LYS A 263 -17.03 -0.20 -14.50
C LYS A 263 -17.52 0.23 -15.88
N GLN A 264 -18.07 -0.71 -16.67
CA GLN A 264 -18.63 -0.40 -17.98
C GLN A 264 -19.84 0.53 -17.86
N ILE A 265 -20.70 0.33 -16.85
CA ILE A 265 -21.85 1.20 -16.60
C ILE A 265 -21.37 2.62 -16.24
N LEU A 266 -20.43 2.74 -15.30
CA LEU A 266 -19.89 4.05 -14.88
C LEU A 266 -19.20 4.77 -16.04
N ASP A 267 -18.34 4.07 -16.78
CA ASP A 267 -17.59 4.64 -17.91
C ASP A 267 -18.53 5.02 -19.08
N SER A 268 -19.69 4.38 -19.22
CA SER A 268 -20.67 4.67 -20.28
C SER A 268 -21.59 5.86 -19.99
N VAL A 269 -21.85 6.16 -18.71
CA VAL A 269 -22.80 7.22 -18.31
C VAL A 269 -22.07 8.52 -17.95
N VAL A 270 -20.82 8.43 -17.50
CA VAL A 270 -20.04 9.58 -17.03
C VAL A 270 -18.82 9.72 -17.93
N ALA A 271 -18.92 10.57 -18.95
CA ALA A 271 -17.83 10.87 -19.87
C ALA A 271 -17.03 12.11 -19.44
N THR A 272 -17.64 12.98 -18.62
CA THR A 272 -17.11 14.28 -18.21
C THR A 272 -17.38 14.53 -16.73
N GLU A 273 -16.49 15.27 -16.05
CA GLU A 273 -16.66 15.62 -14.63
C GLU A 273 -17.60 16.81 -14.40
N SER A 274 -18.69 16.93 -15.16
CA SER A 274 -19.69 17.98 -14.94
C SER A 274 -20.46 17.73 -13.64
N GLU A 275 -20.98 18.80 -13.02
CA GLU A 275 -21.65 18.72 -11.72
C GLU A 275 -22.91 17.82 -11.76
N ASN A 276 -23.67 17.87 -12.86
CA ASN A 276 -24.81 16.99 -13.11
C ASN A 276 -24.41 15.52 -13.32
N GLU A 277 -23.28 15.26 -13.99
CA GLU A 277 -22.78 13.89 -14.19
C GLU A 277 -22.27 13.26 -12.89
N LYS A 278 -21.76 14.06 -11.94
CA LYS A 278 -21.39 13.59 -10.59
C LYS A 278 -22.60 13.11 -9.80
N GLU A 279 -23.74 13.81 -9.90
CA GLU A 279 -24.99 13.38 -9.26
C GLU A 279 -25.48 12.04 -9.84
N VAL A 280 -25.48 11.92 -11.17
CA VAL A 280 -25.85 10.66 -11.86
C VAL A 280 -24.90 9.53 -11.49
N ARG A 281 -23.59 9.79 -11.40
CA ARG A 281 -22.59 8.82 -10.94
C ARG A 281 -22.90 8.31 -9.55
N ASN A 282 -23.20 9.22 -8.62
CA ASN A 282 -23.51 8.87 -7.23
C ASN A 282 -24.80 8.05 -7.13
N ALA A 283 -25.84 8.40 -7.89
CA ALA A 283 -27.08 7.64 -7.96
C ALA A 283 -26.86 6.22 -8.51
N ILE A 284 -26.08 6.07 -9.57
CA ILE A 284 -25.73 4.76 -10.14
C ILE A 284 -24.91 3.93 -9.15
N LEU A 285 -23.91 4.53 -8.50
CA LEU A 285 -23.10 3.85 -7.48
C LEU A 285 -23.95 3.40 -6.29
N LEU A 286 -24.90 4.23 -5.86
CA LEU A 286 -25.82 3.88 -4.79
C LEU A 286 -26.71 2.69 -5.18
N GLU A 287 -27.29 2.71 -6.37
CA GLU A 287 -28.16 1.63 -6.85
C GLU A 287 -27.39 0.33 -7.10
N LEU A 288 -26.17 0.43 -7.62
CA LEU A 288 -25.25 -0.69 -7.75
C LEU A 288 -24.88 -1.27 -6.37
N THR A 289 -24.58 -0.42 -5.40
CA THR A 289 -24.27 -0.84 -4.02
C THR A 289 -25.45 -1.60 -3.42
N LYS A 290 -26.68 -1.11 -3.63
CA LYS A 290 -27.89 -1.85 -3.23
C LYS A 290 -28.00 -3.18 -3.96
N ALA A 291 -27.77 -3.23 -5.28
CA ALA A 291 -27.83 -4.49 -6.04
C ALA A 291 -26.82 -5.53 -5.54
N ILE A 292 -25.64 -5.10 -5.07
CA ILE A 292 -24.59 -5.98 -4.54
C ILE A 292 -24.91 -6.42 -3.10
N PHE A 293 -25.27 -5.48 -2.21
CA PHE A 293 -25.29 -5.74 -0.76
C PHE A 293 -26.68 -5.80 -0.13
N ALA A 294 -27.73 -5.32 -0.80
CA ALA A 294 -29.08 -5.40 -0.22
C ALA A 294 -29.58 -6.85 -0.23
N ASN A 295 -29.92 -7.34 0.96
CA ASN A 295 -30.71 -8.56 1.10
C ASN A 295 -32.18 -8.17 0.95
N HIS A 296 -32.70 -8.28 -0.27
CA HIS A 296 -34.11 -8.03 -0.53
C HIS A 296 -34.94 -9.10 0.18
N GLU A 297 -35.94 -8.66 0.96
CA GLU A 297 -36.93 -9.57 1.50
C GLU A 297 -37.66 -10.23 0.32
N THR A 298 -37.65 -11.54 0.30
CA THR A 298 -38.42 -12.32 -0.67
C THR A 298 -39.42 -13.17 0.10
N GLY A 299 -40.47 -13.66 -0.55
CA GLY A 299 -41.41 -14.61 0.08
C GLY A 299 -40.73 -15.86 0.68
N TYR A 300 -39.45 -16.10 0.34
CA TYR A 300 -38.61 -17.18 0.82
C TYR A 300 -37.55 -16.75 1.85
N LEU A 301 -37.20 -15.46 1.92
CA LEU A 301 -36.24 -14.86 2.84
C LEU A 301 -36.94 -13.74 3.63
N LYS A 302 -37.38 -14.05 4.85
CA LYS A 302 -37.87 -13.02 5.78
C LYS A 302 -36.67 -12.22 6.28
N GLY A 303 -36.65 -10.92 6.03
CA GLY A 303 -35.63 -10.05 6.61
C GLY A 303 -35.81 -9.97 8.12
N SER A 304 -34.69 -9.78 8.82
CA SER A 304 -34.72 -9.33 10.20
C SER A 304 -35.37 -7.95 10.22
N LYS A 305 -36.31 -7.74 11.15
CA LYS A 305 -37.19 -6.54 11.29
C LYS A 305 -36.48 -5.18 11.41
N ASP A 306 -35.15 -5.15 11.33
CA ASP A 306 -34.32 -3.94 11.48
C ASP A 306 -33.70 -3.46 10.16
N ASN A 307 -34.02 -4.08 9.02
CA ASN A 307 -33.66 -3.50 7.73
C ASN A 307 -34.75 -2.51 7.30
N PRO A 308 -34.45 -1.20 7.17
CA PRO A 308 -35.35 -0.29 6.48
C PRO A 308 -35.39 -0.73 5.01
N GLY A 309 -36.39 -1.53 4.66
CA GLY A 309 -36.62 -1.94 3.28
C GLY A 309 -36.81 -0.68 2.44
N PRO A 310 -35.98 -0.43 1.41
CA PRO A 310 -36.24 0.69 0.52
C PRO A 310 -37.44 0.31 -0.33
N ALA A 311 -38.49 1.14 -0.26
CA ALA A 311 -39.49 1.20 -1.31
C ALA A 311 -38.76 1.29 -2.65
N SER A 312 -39.23 0.55 -3.66
CA SER A 312 -38.71 0.56 -5.03
C SER A 312 -38.76 1.98 -5.61
N GLN A 313 -37.75 2.79 -5.34
CA GLN A 313 -37.55 4.08 -5.99
C GLN A 313 -36.83 3.80 -7.31
N ILE A 314 -37.62 3.73 -8.38
CA ILE A 314 -37.10 3.80 -9.74
C ILE A 314 -36.47 5.19 -9.87
N VAL A 315 -35.14 5.25 -9.98
CA VAL A 315 -34.44 6.50 -10.28
C VAL A 315 -34.58 6.74 -11.78
N GLU A 316 -35.42 7.70 -12.16
CA GLU A 316 -35.56 8.13 -13.56
C GLU A 316 -34.44 9.12 -13.90
N ILE A 317 -33.59 8.76 -14.87
CA ILE A 317 -32.54 9.64 -15.40
C ILE A 317 -33.07 10.25 -16.70
N THR A 318 -33.65 11.44 -16.65
CA THR A 318 -34.12 12.15 -17.84
C THR A 318 -32.99 13.03 -18.39
N LYS A 319 -32.53 12.76 -19.61
CA LYS A 319 -31.58 13.61 -20.33
C LYS A 319 -32.33 14.82 -20.90
N THR A 320 -32.22 15.98 -20.29
CA THR A 320 -32.70 17.23 -20.89
C THR A 320 -31.76 17.63 -22.03
N LEU A 321 -32.27 17.53 -23.26
CA LEU A 321 -31.57 18.07 -24.44
C LEU A 321 -31.63 19.60 -24.38
N PRO A 322 -30.50 20.32 -24.50
CA PRO A 322 -30.51 21.78 -24.56
C PRO A 322 -31.22 22.27 -25.83
N LYS A 323 -32.06 23.30 -25.67
CA LYS A 323 -32.76 24.00 -26.77
C LYS A 323 -31.81 24.84 -27.62
#